data_AF-N0B227-F1
#
_entry.id   AF-N0B227-F1
#
_cell.length_a   1.000
_cell.length_b   1.000
_cell.length_c   1.000
_cell.angle_alpha   90.00
_cell.angle_beta   90.00
_cell.angle_gamma   90.00
#
_symmetry.space_group_name_H-M   'P 1'
#
loop_
_entity.id
_entity.type
_entity.pdbx_description
1 polymer ?
#
loop_
_entity_poly.entity_id
_entity_poly.type
_entity_poly.pdbx_seq_one_letter_code
_entity_poly.pdbx_strand_id
1 'polypeptide(L)'
;MNLILRMLTAVLVVAGFPRLAGAAQIDATPDRRLQAVVDQAQDGDIVELAPGEFRGPIRIEHPISLVAKSGATVIGDGASSVITVTSPDVTIRGITIKGSGRNLQAMDSAVFLAKTAERALVENNRIEGNLFGVYVHGATDAQVRGNIIEGLRNIRIAEAGNGVSVWNSPGAKIVGNDIRFGRDGIFVNASRNNTFSGNRFHDLRFAVHYMYTNDSEVSDNVSVGNTVGFAIMYSHHLRVRGNVSDGDRDHGLLLNFANNSEISGNLIRGRLQPRERWLSSGLAGKIASEHGMPIGEGSGPSLAQGARIGPEKCVFIYNANKNRFFDNRFEGCEIGIHFTAGSEGNEIVGNAFIGNRNQVKYVGTRYLDWSKDGRGNFWSDNPAFDLNGDGIADAAYRPNDIIDKVLWTAPEAKVLVNSPAVQIIRWAQARFPALLPGGVVDTHPLMAPPSLPAHPHDEGALP
;
A
#
# COMPACT_ATOMS: atom_id res chain seq x y z
N MET A 1 3.91 96.36 -16.03
CA MET A 1 3.91 95.51 -17.25
C MET A 1 4.51 94.17 -16.86
N ASN A 2 3.67 93.14 -16.72
CA ASN A 2 3.85 91.69 -17.02
C ASN A 2 5.24 91.05 -16.76
N LEU A 3 5.44 89.84 -16.20
CA LEU A 3 4.60 88.66 -16.00
C LEU A 3 5.46 87.57 -15.29
N ILE A 4 4.88 86.82 -14.34
CA ILE A 4 4.86 85.33 -14.27
C ILE A 4 6.10 84.46 -13.87
N LEU A 5 5.84 83.57 -12.87
CA LEU A 5 6.30 82.17 -12.65
C LEU A 5 7.70 81.90 -12.01
N ARG A 6 7.96 80.93 -11.09
CA ARG A 6 7.31 79.69 -10.63
C ARG A 6 7.66 79.39 -9.15
N MET A 7 6.69 78.88 -8.37
CA MET A 7 6.92 78.09 -7.16
C MET A 7 7.57 76.74 -7.54
N LEU A 8 8.62 76.34 -6.81
CA LEU A 8 9.17 74.98 -6.83
C LEU A 8 8.79 74.28 -5.52
N THR A 9 7.80 73.40 -5.61
CA THR A 9 7.43 72.45 -4.54
C THR A 9 8.45 71.32 -4.53
N ALA A 10 9.23 71.21 -3.45
CA ALA A 10 10.13 70.09 -3.25
C ALA A 10 9.32 68.83 -2.92
N VAL A 11 9.20 67.93 -3.89
CA VAL A 11 8.65 66.58 -3.69
C VAL A 11 9.77 65.73 -3.08
N LEU A 12 9.63 65.42 -1.78
CA LEU A 12 10.49 64.46 -1.09
C LEU A 12 10.10 63.05 -1.55
N VAL A 13 10.81 62.51 -2.54
CA VAL A 13 10.69 61.10 -2.94
C VAL A 13 11.32 60.25 -1.84
N VAL A 14 10.50 59.68 -0.96
CA VAL A 14 10.92 58.60 -0.06
C VAL A 14 11.16 57.38 -0.95
N ALA A 15 12.42 57.14 -1.29
CA ALA A 15 12.85 55.89 -1.92
C ALA A 15 12.61 54.75 -0.93
N GLY A 16 11.48 54.08 -1.06
CA GLY A 16 11.22 52.81 -0.39
C GLY A 16 12.22 51.79 -0.90
N PHE A 17 13.26 51.52 -0.12
CA PHE A 17 14.10 50.35 -0.36
C PHE A 17 13.19 49.12 -0.36
N PRO A 18 13.18 48.30 -1.43
CA PRO A 18 12.47 47.03 -1.40
C PRO A 18 13.09 46.21 -0.26
N ARG A 19 12.30 45.95 0.79
CA ARG A 19 12.65 44.91 1.75
C ARG A 19 12.68 43.61 0.95
N LEU A 20 13.88 43.14 0.63
CA LEU A 20 14.10 41.74 0.31
C LEU A 20 13.55 40.97 1.51
N ALA A 21 12.37 40.36 1.34
CA ALA A 21 11.77 39.48 2.33
C ALA A 21 12.67 38.24 2.44
N GLY A 22 13.72 38.34 3.24
CA GLY A 22 14.50 37.19 3.65
C GLY A 22 13.70 36.42 4.68
N ALA A 23 13.53 35.12 4.45
CA ALA A 23 13.02 34.20 5.46
C ALA A 23 13.82 34.38 6.76
N ALA A 24 13.15 34.80 7.84
CA ALA A 24 13.78 34.94 9.14
C ALA A 24 13.78 33.58 9.86
N GLN A 25 14.84 33.33 10.63
CA GLN A 25 14.85 32.23 11.59
C GLN A 25 14.35 32.74 12.95
N ILE A 26 13.34 32.09 13.51
CA ILE A 26 12.75 32.37 14.82
C ILE A 26 12.99 31.18 15.72
N ASP A 27 13.77 31.37 16.78
CA ASP A 27 14.04 30.31 17.75
C ASP A 27 12.88 30.19 18.75
N ALA A 28 12.36 28.97 18.89
CA ALA A 28 11.33 28.61 19.85
C ALA A 28 11.94 27.79 21.00
N THR A 29 11.72 28.23 22.24
CA THR A 29 12.17 27.56 23.44
C THR A 29 10.98 27.00 24.24
N PRO A 30 11.13 25.87 24.98
CA PRO A 30 10.01 25.22 25.68
C PRO A 30 9.28 26.06 26.73
N ASP A 31 9.92 27.10 27.27
CA ASP A 31 9.34 28.06 28.23
C ASP A 31 8.33 29.02 27.59
N ARG A 32 8.36 29.16 26.26
CA ARG A 32 7.41 29.98 25.50
C ARG A 32 6.27 29.13 24.96
N ARG A 33 5.06 29.70 24.93
CA ARG A 33 3.91 29.08 24.26
C ARG A 33 4.19 28.98 22.76
N LEU A 34 4.32 27.76 22.23
CA LEU A 34 4.68 27.53 20.83
C LEU A 34 3.74 28.24 19.84
N GLN A 35 2.42 28.21 20.09
CA GLN A 35 1.46 28.93 19.25
C GLN A 35 1.82 30.41 19.10
N ALA A 36 2.23 31.10 20.18
CA ALA A 36 2.55 32.51 20.11
C ALA A 36 3.82 32.80 19.28
N VAL A 37 4.73 31.83 19.15
CA VAL A 37 5.90 31.94 18.26
C VAL A 37 5.47 31.73 16.80
N VAL A 38 4.60 30.74 16.55
CA VAL A 38 4.01 30.47 15.22
C VAL A 38 3.20 31.67 14.73
N ASP A 39 2.41 32.31 15.60
CA ASP A 39 1.59 33.50 15.27
C ASP A 39 2.44 34.73 14.91
N GLN A 40 3.71 34.78 15.34
CA GLN A 40 4.63 35.87 15.05
C GLN A 40 5.38 35.68 13.73
N ALA A 41 5.39 34.45 13.20
CA ALA A 41 6.11 34.12 11.98
C ALA A 41 5.40 34.72 10.75
N GLN A 42 6.20 35.20 9.82
CA GLN A 42 5.75 35.68 8.52
C GLN A 42 5.91 34.61 7.45
N ASP A 43 5.26 34.80 6.32
CA ASP A 43 5.36 33.93 5.17
C ASP A 43 6.83 33.70 4.77
N GLY A 44 7.23 32.43 4.70
CA GLY A 44 8.59 31.99 4.38
C GLY A 44 9.51 31.79 5.60
N ASP A 45 9.12 32.20 6.81
CA ASP A 45 9.96 32.07 7.99
C ASP A 45 10.22 30.62 8.41
N ILE A 46 11.31 30.42 9.16
CA ILE A 46 11.68 29.15 9.77
C ILE A 46 11.52 29.30 11.28
N VAL A 47 10.63 28.52 11.88
CA VAL A 47 10.51 28.38 13.33
C VAL A 47 11.34 27.17 13.76
N GLU A 48 12.51 27.41 14.34
CA GLU A 48 13.41 26.36 14.83
C GLU A 48 13.10 26.05 16.30
N LEU A 49 12.68 24.82 16.58
CA LEU A 49 12.44 24.32 17.93
C LEU A 49 13.75 23.91 18.59
N ALA A 50 14.08 24.54 19.72
CA ALA A 50 15.12 24.08 20.61
C ALA A 50 14.76 22.69 21.21
N PRO A 51 15.72 21.89 21.67
CA PRO A 51 15.44 20.62 22.35
C PRO A 51 14.51 20.82 23.56
N GLY A 52 13.52 19.94 23.72
CA GLY A 52 12.57 19.97 24.83
C GLY A 52 11.12 19.69 24.43
N GLU A 53 10.21 19.82 25.40
CA GLU A 53 8.79 19.56 25.22
C GLU A 53 7.98 20.85 25.03
N PHE A 54 7.27 20.97 23.90
CA PHE A 54 6.38 22.06 23.59
C PHE A 54 4.93 21.60 23.72
N ARG A 55 4.11 22.38 24.43
CA ARG A 55 2.68 22.10 24.55
C ARG A 55 1.94 22.58 23.30
N GLY A 56 1.24 21.66 22.66
CA GLY A 56 0.20 21.91 21.67
C GLY A 56 -1.20 21.91 22.31
N PRO A 57 -2.27 21.83 21.49
CA PRO A 57 -2.24 21.81 20.02
C PRO A 57 -1.77 23.15 19.43
N ILE A 58 -1.29 23.13 18.19
CA ILE A 58 -0.97 24.35 17.43
C ILE A 58 -1.65 24.37 16.06
N ARG A 59 -1.86 25.58 15.54
CA ARG A 59 -2.37 25.83 14.18
C ARG A 59 -1.40 26.69 13.40
N ILE A 60 -1.05 26.24 12.19
CA ILE A 60 -0.14 26.93 11.28
C ILE A 60 -0.97 27.52 10.13
N GLU A 61 -1.05 28.85 10.10
CA GLU A 61 -1.84 29.62 9.13
C GLU A 61 -0.98 30.38 8.10
N HIS A 62 0.34 30.41 8.31
CA HIS A 62 1.32 31.01 7.40
C HIS A 62 2.20 29.91 6.73
N PRO A 63 2.69 30.13 5.50
CA PRO A 63 3.59 29.21 4.79
C PRO A 63 5.00 29.26 5.42
N ILE A 64 5.17 28.55 6.54
CA ILE A 64 6.40 28.53 7.33
C ILE A 64 7.01 27.14 7.40
N SER A 65 8.29 27.07 7.79
CA SER A 65 8.94 25.81 8.15
C SER A 65 9.05 25.68 9.66
N LEU A 66 8.30 24.74 10.26
CA LEU A 66 8.46 24.33 11.65
C LEU A 66 9.46 23.17 11.71
N VAL A 67 10.65 23.41 12.25
CA VAL A 67 11.77 22.47 12.18
C VAL A 67 12.42 22.24 13.53
N ALA A 68 13.04 21.08 13.72
CA ALA A 68 13.91 20.81 14.85
C ALA A 68 15.19 20.10 14.40
N LYS A 69 16.35 20.51 14.95
CA LYS A 69 17.63 19.82 14.69
C LYS A 69 17.71 18.48 15.41
N SER A 70 17.29 18.43 16.67
CA SER A 70 17.10 17.19 17.45
C SER A 70 16.37 17.47 18.77
N GLY A 71 15.69 16.46 19.31
CA GLY A 71 15.20 16.47 20.69
C GLY A 71 13.98 17.34 21.00
N ALA A 72 13.35 17.97 19.99
CA ALA A 72 12.09 18.68 20.18
C ALA A 72 10.89 17.73 20.09
N THR A 73 9.97 17.85 21.04
CA THR A 73 8.71 17.11 21.08
C THR A 73 7.54 18.07 21.16
N VAL A 74 6.55 17.95 20.27
CA VAL A 74 5.26 18.66 20.38
C VAL A 74 4.23 17.69 20.95
N ILE A 75 3.63 18.07 22.08
CA ILE A 75 2.70 17.24 22.85
C ILE A 75 1.32 17.85 22.79
N GLY A 76 0.36 17.13 22.20
CA GLY A 76 -1.04 17.53 22.16
C GLY A 76 -1.73 17.45 23.53
N ASP A 77 -2.98 17.90 23.56
CA ASP A 77 -3.82 17.94 24.75
C ASP A 77 -4.59 16.63 25.01
N GLY A 78 -4.47 15.64 24.11
CA GLY A 78 -5.26 14.41 24.16
C GLY A 78 -6.72 14.58 23.77
N ALA A 79 -7.11 15.73 23.19
CA ALA A 79 -8.49 16.06 22.84
C ALA A 79 -8.68 16.45 21.36
N SER A 80 -7.62 16.85 20.65
CA SER A 80 -7.68 17.27 19.24
C SER A 80 -6.42 16.87 18.46
N SER A 81 -6.29 17.31 17.20
CA SER A 81 -5.06 17.12 16.43
C SER A 81 -3.91 17.96 16.99
N VAL A 82 -2.70 17.42 17.05
CA VAL A 82 -1.54 18.08 17.69
C VAL A 82 -1.06 19.28 16.88
N ILE A 83 -0.90 19.13 15.57
CA ILE A 83 -0.54 20.20 14.63
C ILE A 83 -1.60 20.24 13.53
N THR A 84 -2.25 21.39 13.37
CA THR A 84 -3.22 21.65 12.30
C THR A 84 -2.64 22.62 11.29
N VAL A 85 -2.55 22.23 10.02
CA VAL A 85 -2.03 23.06 8.94
C VAL A 85 -3.19 23.52 8.06
N THR A 86 -3.32 24.84 7.89
CA THR A 86 -4.32 25.45 6.99
C THR A 86 -3.71 26.40 5.96
N SER A 87 -2.38 26.43 5.84
CA SER A 87 -1.64 27.24 4.88
C SER A 87 -0.88 26.35 3.89
N PRO A 88 -0.72 26.76 2.62
CA PRO A 88 0.10 26.03 1.68
C PRO A 88 1.58 26.10 2.04
N ASP A 89 2.40 25.23 1.42
CA ASP A 89 3.87 25.29 1.46
C ASP A 89 4.48 25.22 2.88
N VAL A 90 3.72 24.72 3.86
CA VAL A 90 4.19 24.51 5.23
C VAL A 90 5.08 23.27 5.30
N THR A 91 6.21 23.39 5.98
CA THR A 91 7.09 22.26 6.28
C THR A 91 7.06 21.92 7.77
N ILE A 92 6.96 20.64 8.11
CA ILE A 92 7.09 20.11 9.48
C ILE A 92 8.20 19.05 9.45
N ARG A 93 9.33 19.31 10.13
CA ARG A 93 10.54 18.48 10.00
C ARG A 93 11.31 18.23 11.29
N GLY A 94 11.70 16.97 11.53
CA GLY A 94 12.64 16.59 12.59
C GLY A 94 12.02 16.55 13.99
N ILE A 95 10.69 16.55 14.10
CA ILE A 95 9.96 16.73 15.35
C ILE A 95 9.43 15.38 15.85
N THR A 96 9.44 15.17 17.17
CA THR A 96 8.63 14.10 17.77
C THR A 96 7.22 14.63 18.06
N ILE A 97 6.17 13.98 17.56
CA ILE A 97 4.78 14.46 17.68
C ILE A 97 3.93 13.38 18.35
N LYS A 98 3.30 13.71 19.49
CA LYS A 98 2.49 12.77 20.28
C LYS A 98 1.31 13.44 20.97
N GLY A 99 0.34 12.64 21.40
CA GLY A 99 -0.74 13.11 22.27
C GLY A 99 -1.95 13.72 21.54
N SER A 100 -2.30 13.22 20.35
CA SER A 100 -3.58 13.55 19.72
C SER A 100 -4.77 13.08 20.55
N GLY A 101 -5.96 13.61 20.24
CA GLY A 101 -7.24 13.02 20.63
C GLY A 101 -7.50 11.64 20.02
N ARG A 102 -8.71 11.11 20.29
CA ARG A 102 -9.14 9.75 19.91
C ARG A 102 -10.46 9.72 19.14
N ASN A 103 -10.93 10.86 18.63
CA ASN A 103 -12.16 10.96 17.88
C ASN A 103 -11.92 10.70 16.38
N LEU A 104 -12.40 9.54 15.90
CA LEU A 104 -12.31 9.14 14.49
C LEU A 104 -13.05 10.11 13.56
N GLN A 105 -14.23 10.62 13.97
CA GLN A 105 -15.04 11.54 13.18
C GLN A 105 -14.39 12.92 13.08
N ALA A 106 -13.73 13.37 14.15
CA ALA A 106 -12.96 14.62 14.16
C ALA A 106 -11.58 14.50 13.47
N MET A 107 -11.18 13.27 13.09
CA MET A 107 -9.91 12.97 12.44
C MET A 107 -8.70 13.37 13.30
N ASP A 108 -8.79 13.16 14.61
CA ASP A 108 -7.71 13.53 15.54
C ASP A 108 -6.38 12.89 15.12
N SER A 109 -5.35 13.71 14.92
CA SER A 109 -4.10 13.26 14.30
C SER A 109 -2.87 13.94 14.90
N ALA A 110 -1.69 13.38 14.66
CA ALA A 110 -0.46 14.09 14.98
C ALA A 110 -0.33 15.33 14.09
N VAL A 111 -0.56 15.17 12.79
CA VAL A 111 -0.61 16.27 11.83
C VAL A 111 -1.88 16.17 10.99
N PHE A 112 -2.73 17.20 11.07
CA PHE A 112 -3.88 17.36 10.19
C PHE A 112 -3.56 18.38 9.11
N LEU A 113 -3.60 17.97 7.84
CA LEU A 113 -3.46 18.84 6.69
C LEU A 113 -4.86 19.12 6.13
N ALA A 114 -5.35 20.35 6.32
CA ALA A 114 -6.63 20.77 5.76
C ALA A 114 -6.55 20.93 4.24
N LYS A 115 -7.70 21.12 3.59
CA LYS A 115 -7.79 21.26 2.13
C LYS A 115 -6.90 22.37 1.56
N THR A 116 -6.71 23.45 2.33
CA THR A 116 -5.88 24.60 1.96
C THR A 116 -4.38 24.37 2.17
N ALA A 117 -3.96 23.26 2.79
CA ALA A 117 -2.57 22.93 3.05
C ALA A 117 -1.86 22.34 1.82
N GLU A 118 -2.03 22.97 0.66
CA GLU A 118 -1.43 22.53 -0.60
C GLU A 118 0.10 22.47 -0.50
N ARG A 119 0.72 21.44 -1.11
CA ARG A 119 2.18 21.25 -1.14
C ARG A 119 2.83 21.20 0.24
N ALA A 120 2.06 20.99 1.31
CA ALA A 120 2.61 20.81 2.65
C ALA A 120 3.55 19.59 2.71
N LEU A 121 4.62 19.72 3.49
CA LEU A 121 5.68 18.72 3.60
C LEU A 121 5.85 18.29 5.06
N VAL A 122 5.45 17.06 5.37
CA VAL A 122 5.66 16.41 6.68
C VAL A 122 6.78 15.41 6.51
N GLU A 123 7.99 15.73 6.99
CA GLU A 123 9.15 14.87 6.74
C GLU A 123 10.09 14.62 7.92
N ASN A 124 10.72 13.44 7.94
CA ASN A 124 11.73 13.06 8.93
C ASN A 124 11.29 13.28 10.38
N ASN A 125 10.00 13.08 10.66
CA ASN A 125 9.43 13.18 12.00
C ASN A 125 9.30 11.81 12.66
N ARG A 126 9.22 11.82 13.99
CA ARG A 126 8.84 10.66 14.80
C ARG A 126 7.44 10.86 15.34
N ILE A 127 6.46 10.12 14.82
CA ILE A 127 5.04 10.31 15.12
C ILE A 127 4.55 9.14 15.96
N GLU A 128 4.12 9.39 17.20
CA GLU A 128 3.90 8.31 18.18
C GLU A 128 2.60 8.42 18.95
N GLY A 129 1.90 7.30 19.06
CA GLY A 129 0.77 7.14 19.98
C GLY A 129 -0.40 8.08 19.67
N ASN A 130 -0.56 8.44 18.39
CA ASN A 130 -1.66 9.26 17.90
C ASN A 130 -2.73 8.37 17.24
N LEU A 131 -3.97 8.84 17.19
CA LEU A 131 -5.06 8.13 16.53
C LEU A 131 -4.76 7.95 15.05
N PHE A 132 -4.55 9.06 14.33
CA PHE A 132 -3.93 9.07 13.01
C PHE A 132 -2.52 9.64 13.09
N GLY A 133 -1.57 9.10 12.34
CA GLY A 133 -0.24 9.71 12.22
C GLY A 133 -0.33 11.03 11.46
N VAL A 134 -0.61 10.96 10.16
CA VAL A 134 -0.89 12.14 9.33
C VAL A 134 -2.23 11.98 8.63
N TYR A 135 -3.09 12.99 8.70
CA TYR A 135 -4.35 13.02 7.97
C TYR A 135 -4.29 14.11 6.88
N VAL A 136 -4.25 13.69 5.62
CA VAL A 136 -4.27 14.56 4.44
C VAL A 136 -5.71 14.69 3.95
N HIS A 137 -6.35 15.81 4.25
CA HIS A 137 -7.77 16.06 3.95
C HIS A 137 -7.93 17.10 2.86
N GLY A 138 -7.92 16.70 1.60
CA GLY A 138 -8.13 17.60 0.47
C GLY A 138 -6.90 18.37 0.00
N ALA A 139 -5.79 18.30 0.73
CA ALA A 139 -4.55 19.01 0.38
C ALA A 139 -3.92 18.42 -0.89
N THR A 140 -3.81 19.24 -1.94
CA THR A 140 -3.20 18.86 -3.22
C THR A 140 -1.68 18.84 -3.11
N ASP A 141 -1.03 17.87 -3.75
CA ASP A 141 0.43 17.73 -3.83
C ASP A 141 1.16 17.68 -2.47
N ALA A 142 0.43 17.35 -1.39
CA ALA A 142 1.00 17.19 -0.06
C ALA A 142 1.94 15.98 -0.01
N GLN A 143 3.01 16.09 0.78
CA GLN A 143 4.04 15.08 0.89
C GLN A 143 4.24 14.65 2.34
N VAL A 144 4.21 13.34 2.58
CA VAL A 144 4.54 12.73 3.86
C VAL A 144 5.71 11.78 3.60
N ARG A 145 6.93 12.16 4.00
CA ARG A 145 8.13 11.39 3.62
C ARG A 145 9.18 11.18 4.71
N GLY A 146 9.80 10.01 4.74
CA GLY A 146 10.89 9.74 5.68
C GLY A 146 10.48 9.72 7.16
N ASN A 147 9.18 9.61 7.47
CA ASN A 147 8.71 9.61 8.85
C ASN A 147 8.74 8.20 9.45
N ILE A 148 8.92 8.12 10.76
CA ILE A 148 8.68 6.92 11.56
C ILE A 148 7.34 7.11 12.27
N ILE A 149 6.35 6.27 11.98
CA ILE A 149 4.98 6.39 12.49
C ILE A 149 4.63 5.15 13.30
N GLU A 150 4.47 5.32 14.62
CA GLU A 150 3.96 4.30 15.53
C GLU A 150 2.56 4.69 16.02
N GLY A 151 1.54 4.00 15.49
CA GLY A 151 0.15 4.20 15.89
C GLY A 151 -0.18 3.73 17.30
N LEU A 152 -1.43 3.95 17.73
CA LEU A 152 -1.94 3.43 19.01
C LEU A 152 -1.83 1.91 19.11
N ARG A 153 -1.47 1.42 20.29
CA ARG A 153 -1.36 0.00 20.64
C ARG A 153 -2.48 -0.42 21.59
N ASN A 154 -2.75 -1.71 21.67
CA ASN A 154 -3.70 -2.31 22.62
C ASN A 154 -5.13 -1.74 22.54
N ILE A 155 -5.55 -1.29 21.36
CA ILE A 155 -6.90 -0.80 21.08
C ILE A 155 -7.63 -1.75 20.13
N ARG A 156 -8.97 -1.68 20.11
CA ARG A 156 -9.75 -2.41 19.12
C ARG A 156 -9.45 -1.84 17.74
N ILE A 157 -9.28 -2.69 16.74
CA ILE A 157 -8.91 -2.25 15.39
C ILE A 157 -9.94 -1.31 14.75
N ALA A 158 -11.21 -1.43 15.13
CA ALA A 158 -12.28 -0.54 14.67
C ALA A 158 -12.19 0.88 15.28
N GLU A 159 -11.50 1.03 16.40
CA GLU A 159 -11.27 2.30 17.11
C GLU A 159 -9.90 2.89 16.74
N ALA A 160 -9.08 2.16 15.97
CA ALA A 160 -7.76 2.58 15.54
C ALA A 160 -7.83 3.44 14.27
N GLY A 161 -7.06 4.53 14.25
CA GLY A 161 -6.78 5.25 13.02
C GLY A 161 -5.60 4.64 12.25
N ASN A 162 -5.34 5.21 11.09
CA ASN A 162 -4.30 4.75 10.17
C ASN A 162 -2.98 5.51 10.40
N GLY A 163 -1.86 4.97 9.95
CA GLY A 163 -0.58 5.69 9.95
C GLY A 163 -0.69 6.98 9.12
N VAL A 164 -1.12 6.85 7.87
CA VAL A 164 -1.45 7.97 6.98
C VAL A 164 -2.82 7.77 6.36
N SER A 165 -3.70 8.77 6.48
CA SER A 165 -4.98 8.82 5.79
C SER A 165 -4.94 9.88 4.70
N VAL A 166 -5.39 9.54 3.50
CA VAL A 166 -5.47 10.45 2.35
C VAL A 166 -6.92 10.47 1.86
N TRP A 167 -7.56 11.63 1.92
CA TRP A 167 -8.94 11.80 1.47
C TRP A 167 -9.02 12.93 0.45
N ASN A 168 -9.41 12.60 -0.78
CA ASN A 168 -9.60 13.56 -1.87
C ASN A 168 -8.45 14.55 -2.06
N SER A 169 -7.21 14.04 -2.05
CA SER A 169 -5.98 14.82 -2.10
C SER A 169 -5.16 14.46 -3.35
N PRO A 170 -5.49 15.02 -4.51
CA PRO A 170 -4.79 14.69 -5.75
C PRO A 170 -3.29 15.02 -5.67
N GLY A 171 -2.45 14.17 -6.25
CA GLY A 171 -1.01 14.42 -6.28
C GLY A 171 -0.27 14.11 -4.97
N ALA A 172 -0.96 13.59 -3.95
CA ALA A 172 -0.31 13.30 -2.67
C ALA A 172 0.79 12.24 -2.81
N LYS A 173 1.90 12.45 -2.12
CA LYS A 173 3.07 11.55 -2.13
C LYS A 173 3.39 11.07 -0.73
N ILE A 174 3.28 9.77 -0.51
CA ILE A 174 3.60 9.14 0.77
C ILE A 174 4.81 8.24 0.53
N VAL A 175 6.01 8.71 0.90
CA VAL A 175 7.27 8.15 0.38
C VAL A 175 8.28 7.84 1.49
N GLY A 176 8.84 6.63 1.50
CA GLY A 176 9.98 6.32 2.38
C GLY A 176 9.65 6.35 3.88
N ASN A 177 8.40 6.11 4.28
CA ASN A 177 8.01 6.07 5.69
C ASN A 177 8.13 4.65 6.25
N ASP A 178 8.43 4.53 7.56
CA ASP A 178 8.29 3.28 8.31
C ASP A 178 7.04 3.40 9.21
N ILE A 179 6.05 2.54 8.99
CA ILE A 179 4.73 2.64 9.61
C ILE A 179 4.34 1.32 10.29
N ARG A 180 3.99 1.41 11.58
CA ARG A 180 3.53 0.27 12.37
C ARG A 180 2.46 0.63 13.40
N PHE A 181 1.67 -0.37 13.79
CA PHE A 181 0.53 -0.24 14.72
C PHE A 181 -0.58 0.73 14.28
N GLY A 182 -1.69 0.75 15.02
CA GLY A 182 -2.94 1.35 14.57
C GLY A 182 -3.76 0.36 13.74
N ARG A 183 -4.41 0.86 12.68
CA ARG A 183 -5.25 0.06 11.78
C ARG A 183 -4.53 -0.32 10.49
N ASP A 184 -4.45 0.63 9.55
CA ASP A 184 -3.83 0.46 8.24
C ASP A 184 -2.62 1.40 8.13
N GLY A 185 -1.64 1.03 7.31
CA GLY A 185 -0.44 1.84 7.08
C GLY A 185 -0.77 3.12 6.31
N ILE A 186 -1.12 2.97 5.04
CA ILE A 186 -1.73 4.02 4.22
C ILE A 186 -3.16 3.64 3.88
N PHE A 187 -4.11 4.50 4.21
CA PHE A 187 -5.49 4.42 3.73
C PHE A 187 -5.78 5.60 2.80
N VAL A 188 -6.20 5.32 1.58
CA VAL A 188 -6.60 6.36 0.62
C VAL A 188 -8.04 6.15 0.17
N ASN A 189 -8.80 7.25 0.12
CA ASN A 189 -10.17 7.24 -0.39
C ASN A 189 -10.45 8.43 -1.32
N ALA A 190 -11.10 8.15 -2.44
CA ALA A 190 -11.60 9.14 -3.39
C ALA A 190 -10.51 10.13 -3.88
N SER A 191 -9.32 9.64 -4.25
CA SER A 191 -8.20 10.48 -4.70
C SER A 191 -7.72 10.09 -6.11
N ARG A 192 -6.72 10.79 -6.65
CA ARG A 192 -6.08 10.46 -7.93
C ARG A 192 -4.65 10.99 -8.05
N ASN A 193 -3.88 10.44 -8.99
CA ASN A 193 -2.52 10.87 -9.29
C ASN A 193 -1.58 10.81 -8.07
N ASN A 194 -1.79 9.84 -7.17
CA ASN A 194 -1.01 9.69 -5.95
C ASN A 194 0.20 8.78 -6.20
N THR A 195 1.26 8.95 -5.41
CA THR A 195 2.42 8.07 -5.41
C THR A 195 2.71 7.58 -4.00
N PHE A 196 2.56 6.28 -3.75
CA PHE A 196 2.96 5.65 -2.50
C PHE A 196 4.15 4.74 -2.75
N SER A 197 5.35 5.17 -2.34
CA SER A 197 6.57 4.46 -2.72
C SER A 197 7.65 4.35 -1.66
N GLY A 198 8.42 3.26 -1.70
CA GLY A 198 9.56 3.06 -0.80
C GLY A 198 9.20 2.95 0.67
N ASN A 199 7.92 2.73 1.03
CA ASN A 199 7.49 2.65 2.43
C ASN A 199 7.67 1.23 2.98
N ARG A 200 7.88 1.15 4.30
CA ARG A 200 7.99 -0.09 5.06
C ARG A 200 6.82 -0.21 6.04
N PHE A 201 6.18 -1.37 6.05
CA PHE A 201 4.96 -1.62 6.82
C PHE A 201 5.04 -2.91 7.61
N HIS A 202 4.70 -2.85 8.90
CA HIS A 202 4.62 -4.05 9.73
C HIS A 202 3.66 -3.87 10.92
N ASP A 203 3.16 -4.97 11.46
CA ASP A 203 2.20 -4.97 12.59
C ASP A 203 0.88 -4.22 12.31
N LEU A 204 0.40 -4.28 11.06
CA LEU A 204 -0.82 -3.61 10.60
C LEU A 204 -1.86 -4.61 10.09
N ARG A 205 -3.09 -4.13 9.94
CA ARG A 205 -4.10 -4.85 9.15
C ARG A 205 -3.70 -4.81 7.68
N PHE A 206 -3.73 -3.64 7.06
CA PHE A 206 -3.30 -3.46 5.67
C PHE A 206 -2.08 -2.57 5.59
N ALA A 207 -1.07 -2.94 4.79
CA ALA A 207 0.04 -2.03 4.51
C ALA A 207 -0.44 -0.84 3.69
N VAL A 208 -1.13 -1.12 2.58
CA VAL A 208 -1.76 -0.11 1.71
C VAL A 208 -3.20 -0.51 1.43
N HIS A 209 -4.13 0.42 1.64
CA HIS A 209 -5.57 0.23 1.47
C HIS A 209 -6.14 1.33 0.55
N TYR A 210 -6.46 0.95 -0.69
CA TYR A 210 -7.08 1.82 -1.69
C TYR A 210 -8.59 1.67 -1.68
N MET A 211 -9.29 2.81 -1.72
CA MET A 211 -10.71 2.92 -2.04
C MET A 211 -10.91 4.03 -3.07
N TYR A 212 -11.56 3.74 -4.19
CA TYR A 212 -11.95 4.76 -5.18
C TYR A 212 -10.82 5.71 -5.60
N THR A 213 -9.61 5.19 -5.78
CA THR A 213 -8.41 6.01 -6.02
C THR A 213 -7.74 5.61 -7.32
N ASN A 214 -7.74 6.52 -8.29
CA ASN A 214 -7.45 6.19 -9.68
C ASN A 214 -6.14 6.81 -10.17
N ASP A 215 -5.64 6.33 -11.31
CA ASP A 215 -4.52 6.95 -12.04
C ASP A 215 -3.29 7.17 -11.14
N SER A 216 -3.03 6.22 -10.24
CA SER A 216 -2.09 6.34 -9.12
C SER A 216 -1.07 5.19 -9.12
N GLU A 217 -0.03 5.34 -8.32
CA GLU A 217 1.09 4.41 -8.25
C GLU A 217 1.33 3.91 -6.82
N VAL A 218 1.53 2.60 -6.70
CA VAL A 218 2.02 1.91 -5.51
C VAL A 218 3.29 1.18 -5.91
N SER A 219 4.46 1.69 -5.50
CA SER A 219 5.73 1.16 -5.99
C SER A 219 6.80 0.96 -4.93
N ASP A 220 7.58 -0.11 -5.07
CA ASP A 220 8.81 -0.31 -4.31
C ASP A 220 8.59 -0.31 -2.77
N ASN A 221 7.40 -0.69 -2.31
CA ASN A 221 7.05 -0.77 -0.89
C ASN A 221 7.31 -2.19 -0.34
N VAL A 222 7.58 -2.28 0.97
CA VAL A 222 7.80 -3.55 1.66
C VAL A 222 6.78 -3.74 2.77
N SER A 223 5.95 -4.78 2.65
CA SER A 223 5.00 -5.24 3.67
C SER A 223 5.53 -6.52 4.32
N VAL A 224 5.67 -6.52 5.65
CA VAL A 224 6.15 -7.68 6.42
C VAL A 224 5.16 -8.05 7.50
N GLY A 225 4.66 -9.28 7.46
CA GLY A 225 3.89 -9.84 8.57
C GLY A 225 2.58 -9.10 8.87
N ASN A 226 2.01 -8.33 7.95
CA ASN A 226 0.71 -7.70 8.12
C ASN A 226 -0.42 -8.71 7.90
N THR A 227 -1.69 -8.27 8.02
CA THR A 227 -2.81 -9.15 7.67
C THR A 227 -2.97 -9.27 6.16
N VAL A 228 -2.95 -8.14 5.45
CA VAL A 228 -2.84 -8.07 3.99
C VAL A 228 -1.75 -7.07 3.66
N GLY A 229 -0.94 -7.37 2.65
CA GLY A 229 0.02 -6.41 2.12
C GLY A 229 -0.71 -5.27 1.41
N PHE A 230 -1.07 -5.50 0.16
CA PHE A 230 -1.62 -4.47 -0.71
C PHE A 230 -3.09 -4.78 -1.04
N ALA A 231 -4.01 -4.00 -0.47
CA ALA A 231 -5.45 -4.09 -0.76
C ALA A 231 -5.87 -2.99 -1.74
N ILE A 232 -6.08 -3.37 -2.99
CA ILE A 232 -6.43 -2.48 -4.10
C ILE A 232 -7.91 -2.63 -4.42
N MET A 233 -8.72 -1.64 -4.06
CA MET A 233 -10.18 -1.76 -4.13
C MET A 233 -10.84 -0.59 -4.88
N TYR A 234 -11.85 -0.93 -5.71
CA TYR A 234 -12.72 0.01 -6.43
C TYR A 234 -11.97 1.09 -7.22
N SER A 235 -10.86 0.73 -7.84
CA SER A 235 -9.90 1.67 -8.41
C SER A 235 -9.50 1.27 -9.83
N HIS A 236 -8.99 2.20 -10.63
CA HIS A 236 -8.57 1.89 -12.00
C HIS A 236 -7.35 2.68 -12.48
N HIS A 237 -6.69 2.16 -13.53
CA HIS A 237 -5.46 2.73 -14.12
C HIS A 237 -4.32 2.87 -13.10
N LEU A 238 -4.11 1.84 -12.31
CA LEU A 238 -3.04 1.81 -11.31
C LEU A 238 -1.77 1.22 -11.89
N ARG A 239 -0.63 1.71 -11.38
CA ARG A 239 0.68 1.05 -11.52
C ARG A 239 1.07 0.49 -10.17
N VAL A 240 1.01 -0.83 -10.04
CA VAL A 240 1.41 -1.56 -8.82
C VAL A 240 2.69 -2.32 -9.13
N ARG A 241 3.86 -1.75 -8.78
CA ARG A 241 5.13 -2.28 -9.28
C ARG A 241 6.23 -2.43 -8.23
N GLY A 242 7.06 -3.46 -8.34
CA GLY A 242 8.25 -3.59 -7.49
C GLY A 242 7.97 -3.76 -5.99
N ASN A 243 6.72 -4.03 -5.60
CA ASN A 243 6.38 -4.17 -4.19
C ASN A 243 6.72 -5.57 -3.68
N VAL A 244 7.09 -5.64 -2.40
CA VAL A 244 7.38 -6.88 -1.69
C VAL A 244 6.33 -7.11 -0.60
N SER A 245 5.68 -8.27 -0.62
CA SER A 245 4.90 -8.80 0.50
C SER A 245 5.63 -10.03 1.03
N ASP A 246 6.11 -9.98 2.27
CA ASP A 246 6.82 -11.07 2.91
C ASP A 246 6.08 -11.55 4.17
N GLY A 247 5.46 -12.72 4.08
CA GLY A 247 4.80 -13.34 5.23
C GLY A 247 3.55 -12.59 5.73
N ASP A 248 2.86 -11.83 4.87
CA ASP A 248 1.53 -11.34 5.20
C ASP A 248 0.56 -12.51 5.44
N ARG A 249 -0.51 -12.32 6.22
CA ARG A 249 -1.32 -13.45 6.72
C ARG A 249 -2.29 -14.01 5.68
N ASP A 250 -3.16 -13.17 5.15
CA ASP A 250 -4.29 -13.59 4.32
C ASP A 250 -3.99 -13.42 2.82
N HIS A 251 -3.53 -12.23 2.44
CA HIS A 251 -3.27 -11.87 1.05
C HIS A 251 -1.98 -11.05 0.93
N GLY A 252 -1.13 -11.39 -0.05
CA GLY A 252 -0.03 -10.49 -0.39
C GLY A 252 -0.52 -9.30 -1.20
N LEU A 253 -1.29 -9.59 -2.24
CA LEU A 253 -1.97 -8.61 -3.08
C LEU A 253 -3.45 -8.98 -3.27
N LEU A 254 -4.36 -8.06 -2.95
CA LEU A 254 -5.79 -8.22 -3.12
C LEU A 254 -6.30 -7.19 -4.12
N LEU A 255 -7.00 -7.65 -5.15
CA LEU A 255 -7.70 -6.83 -6.14
C LEU A 255 -9.20 -7.09 -6.00
N ASN A 256 -9.95 -6.04 -5.66
CA ASN A 256 -11.40 -6.07 -5.59
C ASN A 256 -11.99 -4.91 -6.40
N PHE A 257 -12.65 -5.17 -7.53
CA PHE A 257 -13.06 -4.08 -8.44
C PHE A 257 -11.89 -3.16 -8.86
N ALA A 258 -10.68 -3.73 -8.98
CA ALA A 258 -9.51 -3.03 -9.51
C ALA A 258 -9.41 -3.32 -11.02
N ASN A 259 -9.42 -2.29 -11.87
CA ASN A 259 -9.55 -2.47 -13.32
C ASN A 259 -8.50 -1.71 -14.13
N ASN A 260 -8.23 -2.17 -15.36
CA ASN A 260 -7.35 -1.48 -16.31
C ASN A 260 -5.98 -1.09 -15.72
N SER A 261 -5.43 -1.92 -14.85
CA SER A 261 -4.21 -1.62 -14.09
C SER A 261 -3.05 -2.53 -14.50
N GLU A 262 -1.84 -2.05 -14.27
CA GLU A 262 -0.59 -2.78 -14.51
C GLU A 262 0.01 -3.22 -13.17
N ILE A 263 0.27 -4.52 -13.06
CA ILE A 263 0.83 -5.16 -11.89
C ILE A 263 2.12 -5.83 -12.33
N SER A 264 3.28 -5.28 -11.95
CA SER A 264 4.55 -5.77 -12.49
C SER A 264 5.73 -5.78 -11.54
N GLY A 265 6.63 -6.75 -11.69
CA GLY A 265 7.85 -6.80 -10.87
C GLY A 265 7.61 -6.97 -9.37
N ASN A 266 6.41 -7.37 -8.93
CA ASN A 266 6.11 -7.54 -7.51
C ASN A 266 6.56 -8.93 -7.04
N LEU A 267 7.04 -9.00 -5.81
CA LEU A 267 7.41 -10.24 -5.13
C LEU A 267 6.46 -10.49 -3.97
N ILE A 268 5.70 -11.59 -4.04
CA ILE A 268 4.89 -12.07 -2.92
C ILE A 268 5.48 -13.38 -2.44
N ARG A 269 5.89 -13.42 -1.16
CA ARG A 269 6.57 -14.56 -0.56
C ARG A 269 5.81 -15.08 0.66
N GLY A 270 5.48 -16.37 0.59
CA GLY A 270 4.93 -17.14 1.68
C GLY A 270 5.96 -17.49 2.74
N ARG A 271 5.52 -17.44 4.00
CA ARG A 271 6.27 -17.87 5.19
C ARG A 271 5.40 -18.78 6.03
N LEU A 272 6.03 -19.77 6.65
CA LEU A 272 5.39 -20.56 7.70
C LEU A 272 5.27 -19.71 8.96
N GLN A 273 4.06 -19.63 9.53
CA GLN A 273 3.73 -18.71 10.62
C GLN A 273 2.91 -19.40 11.71
N PRO A 274 2.96 -18.94 12.97
CA PRO A 274 2.18 -19.51 14.05
C PRO A 274 0.66 -19.42 13.80
N ARG A 275 -0.07 -20.50 14.05
CA ARG A 275 -1.53 -20.58 13.81
C ARG A 275 -2.30 -19.56 14.65
N GLU A 276 -1.76 -19.13 15.78
CA GLU A 276 -2.35 -18.14 16.67
C GLU A 276 -2.70 -16.86 15.92
N ARG A 277 -1.96 -16.48 14.87
CA ARG A 277 -2.28 -15.31 14.04
C ARG A 277 -3.68 -15.36 13.41
N TRP A 278 -4.20 -16.54 13.11
CA TRP A 278 -5.56 -16.76 12.58
C TRP A 278 -6.61 -16.87 13.68
N LEU A 279 -6.20 -17.11 14.92
CA LEU A 279 -7.07 -17.20 16.10
C LEU A 279 -7.18 -15.84 16.81
N SER A 280 -6.11 -15.06 16.80
CA SER A 280 -5.90 -13.84 17.57
C SER A 280 -6.60 -12.62 17.00
N SER A 281 -7.51 -12.79 16.04
CA SER A 281 -8.15 -11.64 15.42
C SER A 281 -9.55 -11.98 14.94
N GLY A 282 -10.54 -11.23 15.44
CA GLY A 282 -11.88 -11.13 14.83
C GLY A 282 -11.83 -10.44 13.46
N LEU A 283 -10.80 -10.72 12.65
CA LEU A 283 -10.39 -10.04 11.43
C LEU A 283 -10.46 -10.96 10.21
N ALA A 284 -10.19 -12.27 10.39
CA ALA A 284 -10.32 -13.28 9.33
C ALA A 284 -11.74 -13.35 8.72
N GLY A 285 -12.78 -13.15 9.54
CA GLY A 285 -14.16 -13.03 9.06
C GLY A 285 -14.59 -11.59 8.72
N LYS A 286 -13.91 -10.57 9.27
CA LYS A 286 -14.34 -9.17 9.14
C LYS A 286 -13.81 -8.44 7.91
N ILE A 287 -12.59 -8.73 7.45
CA ILE A 287 -12.06 -8.13 6.21
C ILE A 287 -12.96 -8.48 5.02
N ALA A 288 -13.40 -9.74 4.98
CA ALA A 288 -14.39 -10.21 4.03
C ALA A 288 -15.73 -9.46 4.18
N SER A 289 -16.27 -9.35 5.40
CA SER A 289 -17.57 -8.71 5.63
C SER A 289 -17.58 -7.19 5.44
N GLU A 290 -16.50 -6.47 5.75
CA GLU A 290 -16.44 -5.00 5.69
C GLU A 290 -16.55 -4.47 4.26
N HIS A 291 -16.10 -5.25 3.27
CA HIS A 291 -16.09 -4.84 1.87
C HIS A 291 -16.85 -5.79 0.95
N GLY A 292 -17.76 -6.60 1.50
CA GLY A 292 -18.61 -7.52 0.72
C GLY A 292 -17.83 -8.59 -0.04
N MET A 293 -16.61 -8.91 0.41
CA MET A 293 -15.80 -9.98 -0.14
C MET A 293 -16.28 -11.32 0.44
N PRO A 294 -16.34 -12.41 -0.34
CA PRO A 294 -16.68 -13.72 0.19
C PRO A 294 -15.67 -14.11 1.25
N ILE A 295 -16.14 -14.62 2.39
CA ILE A 295 -15.26 -15.24 3.38
C ILE A 295 -14.62 -16.43 2.68
N GLY A 296 -13.29 -16.39 2.49
CA GLY A 296 -12.56 -17.53 1.97
C GLY A 296 -12.83 -18.74 2.86
N GLU A 297 -13.20 -19.87 2.25
CA GLU A 297 -13.43 -21.11 3.00
C GLU A 297 -12.23 -21.41 3.90
N GLY A 298 -12.47 -21.42 5.21
CA GLY A 298 -11.45 -21.62 6.25
C GLY A 298 -10.93 -23.07 6.35
N SER A 299 -10.71 -23.74 5.22
CA SER A 299 -10.48 -25.19 5.14
C SER A 299 -9.21 -25.56 4.35
N GLY A 300 -8.15 -24.75 4.46
CA GLY A 300 -6.81 -25.22 4.14
C GLY A 300 -6.38 -26.30 5.16
N PRO A 301 -5.84 -27.47 4.75
CA PRO A 301 -5.39 -28.48 5.69
C PRO A 301 -4.33 -27.87 6.61
N SER A 302 -4.57 -27.93 7.93
CA SER A 302 -3.55 -27.67 8.93
C SER A 302 -2.35 -28.56 8.62
N LEU A 303 -1.18 -27.99 8.40
CA LEU A 303 0.05 -28.75 8.63
C LEU A 303 0.00 -29.24 10.08
N ALA A 304 0.46 -30.46 10.34
CA ALA A 304 0.28 -31.17 11.61
C ALA A 304 0.99 -30.50 12.82
N GLN A 305 1.54 -29.29 12.68
CA GLN A 305 2.49 -28.66 13.60
C GLN A 305 2.13 -27.23 14.02
N GLY A 306 0.84 -26.89 14.16
CA GLY A 306 0.45 -25.60 14.75
C GLY A 306 0.86 -24.35 13.95
N ALA A 307 1.26 -24.52 12.69
CA ALA A 307 1.68 -23.44 11.80
C ALA A 307 0.90 -23.47 10.48
N ARG A 308 0.78 -22.29 9.84
CA ARG A 308 0.12 -22.08 8.55
C ARG A 308 1.00 -21.22 7.66
N ILE A 309 0.96 -21.45 6.35
CA ILE A 309 1.62 -20.58 5.38
C ILE A 309 0.79 -19.31 5.21
N GLY A 310 1.43 -18.16 5.30
CA GLY A 310 0.88 -16.87 4.91
C GLY A 310 1.81 -16.15 3.92
N PRO A 311 1.29 -15.49 2.87
CA PRO A 311 -0.13 -15.27 2.69
C PRO A 311 -0.85 -16.53 2.18
N GLU A 312 -2.09 -16.74 2.64
CA GLU A 312 -2.93 -17.83 2.13
C GLU A 312 -3.09 -17.74 0.61
N LYS A 313 -3.15 -16.51 0.08
CA LYS A 313 -3.22 -16.26 -1.35
C LYS A 313 -2.15 -15.23 -1.68
N CYS A 314 -1.19 -15.58 -2.52
CA CYS A 314 -0.20 -14.62 -3.02
C CYS A 314 -0.95 -13.46 -3.70
N VAL A 315 -1.87 -13.78 -4.62
CA VAL A 315 -2.81 -12.80 -5.18
C VAL A 315 -4.26 -13.29 -5.09
N PHE A 316 -5.17 -12.40 -4.69
CA PHE A 316 -6.61 -12.62 -4.79
C PHE A 316 -7.24 -11.64 -5.77
N ILE A 317 -7.87 -12.16 -6.82
CA ILE A 317 -8.52 -11.39 -7.89
C ILE A 317 -10.03 -11.62 -7.81
N TYR A 318 -10.76 -10.57 -7.44
CA TYR A 318 -12.20 -10.59 -7.27
C TYR A 318 -12.85 -9.42 -8.04
N ASN A 319 -13.70 -9.77 -9.01
CA ASN A 319 -14.35 -8.82 -9.91
C ASN A 319 -13.43 -7.71 -10.46
N ALA A 320 -12.21 -8.09 -10.80
CA ALA A 320 -11.14 -7.19 -11.25
C ALA A 320 -10.81 -7.54 -12.70
N ASN A 321 -10.87 -6.55 -13.59
CA ASN A 321 -10.96 -6.76 -15.03
C ASN A 321 -9.91 -5.97 -15.81
N LYS A 322 -9.50 -6.52 -16.95
CA LYS A 322 -8.60 -5.83 -17.90
C LYS A 322 -7.25 -5.40 -17.30
N ASN A 323 -6.77 -6.13 -16.30
CA ASN A 323 -5.47 -5.87 -15.70
C ASN A 323 -4.37 -6.66 -16.41
N ARG A 324 -3.13 -6.17 -16.34
CA ARG A 324 -1.95 -6.83 -16.91
C ARG A 324 -0.99 -7.19 -15.79
N PHE A 325 -0.71 -8.48 -15.63
CA PHE A 325 0.24 -9.03 -14.68
C PHE A 325 1.45 -9.56 -15.43
N PHE A 326 2.63 -8.98 -15.20
CA PHE A 326 3.86 -9.41 -15.85
C PHE A 326 5.10 -9.23 -14.96
N ASP A 327 6.09 -10.10 -15.12
CA ASP A 327 7.35 -10.08 -14.36
C ASP A 327 7.18 -10.14 -12.83
N ASN A 328 6.04 -10.64 -12.33
CA ASN A 328 5.83 -10.85 -10.90
C ASN A 328 6.31 -12.24 -10.45
N ARG A 329 6.64 -12.38 -9.16
CA ARG A 329 6.97 -13.65 -8.52
C ARG A 329 6.02 -13.94 -7.37
N PHE A 330 5.39 -15.10 -7.41
CA PHE A 330 4.46 -15.62 -6.40
C PHE A 330 5.05 -16.90 -5.82
N GLU A 331 5.57 -16.82 -4.60
CA GLU A 331 6.42 -17.85 -4.02
C GLU A 331 5.88 -18.42 -2.73
N GLY A 332 5.82 -19.75 -2.60
CA GLY A 332 5.63 -20.41 -1.31
C GLY A 332 4.30 -20.14 -0.62
N CYS A 333 3.28 -19.66 -1.33
CA CYS A 333 1.93 -19.41 -0.79
C CYS A 333 1.07 -20.70 -0.77
N GLU A 334 -0.02 -20.73 0.01
CA GLU A 334 -1.00 -21.84 -0.09
C GLU A 334 -1.67 -21.85 -1.47
N ILE A 335 -1.94 -20.67 -2.03
CA ILE A 335 -2.43 -20.47 -3.39
C ILE A 335 -1.62 -19.35 -4.05
N GLY A 336 -1.07 -19.59 -5.24
CA GLY A 336 -0.40 -18.55 -6.04
C GLY A 336 -1.38 -17.44 -6.46
N ILE A 337 -2.32 -17.76 -7.35
CA ILE A 337 -3.43 -16.84 -7.67
C ILE A 337 -4.76 -17.52 -7.39
N HIS A 338 -5.63 -16.86 -6.62
CA HIS A 338 -7.05 -17.20 -6.56
C HIS A 338 -7.85 -16.19 -7.39
N PHE A 339 -8.52 -16.69 -8.41
CA PHE A 339 -9.20 -15.91 -9.43
C PHE A 339 -10.68 -16.27 -9.47
N THR A 340 -11.58 -15.31 -9.24
CA THR A 340 -13.03 -15.59 -9.11
C THR A 340 -13.92 -14.39 -9.47
N ALA A 341 -15.23 -14.56 -9.30
CA ALA A 341 -16.27 -13.53 -9.37
C ALA A 341 -16.35 -12.78 -10.70
N GLY A 342 -16.27 -13.50 -11.82
CA GLY A 342 -16.48 -12.92 -13.15
C GLY A 342 -15.37 -11.95 -13.57
N SER A 343 -14.19 -12.03 -12.97
CA SER A 343 -13.00 -11.28 -13.40
C SER A 343 -12.65 -11.66 -14.85
N GLU A 344 -12.59 -10.68 -15.75
CA GLU A 344 -12.48 -10.90 -17.20
C GLU A 344 -11.42 -10.00 -17.85
N GLY A 345 -10.85 -10.49 -18.96
CA GLY A 345 -9.90 -9.73 -19.78
C GLY A 345 -8.55 -9.45 -19.11
N ASN A 346 -8.21 -10.13 -18.03
CA ASN A 346 -6.89 -10.00 -17.40
C ASN A 346 -5.85 -10.77 -18.20
N GLU A 347 -4.70 -10.14 -18.46
CA GLU A 347 -3.53 -10.75 -19.07
C GLU A 347 -2.55 -11.14 -17.96
N ILE A 348 -2.19 -12.42 -17.87
CA ILE A 348 -1.26 -12.95 -16.86
C ILE A 348 -0.15 -13.68 -17.62
N VAL A 349 0.94 -12.97 -17.91
CA VAL A 349 2.01 -13.45 -18.80
C VAL A 349 3.37 -13.00 -18.25
N GLY A 350 4.38 -13.85 -18.32
CA GLY A 350 5.75 -13.53 -17.89
C GLY A 350 5.93 -13.51 -16.38
N ASN A 351 5.05 -14.14 -15.61
CA ASN A 351 5.17 -14.24 -14.16
C ASN A 351 5.84 -15.56 -13.75
N ALA A 352 6.23 -15.67 -12.48
CA ALA A 352 6.78 -16.89 -11.89
C ALA A 352 5.91 -17.39 -10.73
N PHE A 353 5.55 -18.67 -10.79
CA PHE A 353 4.80 -19.38 -9.77
C PHE A 353 5.69 -20.46 -9.16
N ILE A 354 6.20 -20.21 -7.96
CA ILE A 354 7.32 -20.98 -7.39
C ILE A 354 6.93 -21.59 -6.05
N GLY A 355 6.87 -22.92 -5.99
CA GLY A 355 6.68 -23.66 -4.73
C GLY A 355 5.37 -23.34 -3.99
N ASN A 356 4.35 -22.80 -4.68
CA ASN A 356 3.04 -22.65 -4.07
C ASN A 356 2.39 -24.02 -3.92
N ARG A 357 1.60 -24.22 -2.86
CA ARG A 357 0.90 -25.49 -2.65
C ARG A 357 -0.13 -25.77 -3.75
N ASN A 358 -0.85 -24.74 -4.19
CA ASN A 358 -1.65 -24.75 -5.40
C ASN A 358 -1.23 -23.55 -6.24
N GLN A 359 -0.79 -23.76 -7.49
CA GLN A 359 -0.34 -22.64 -8.32
C GLN A 359 -1.49 -21.67 -8.64
N VAL A 360 -2.66 -22.21 -9.03
CA VAL A 360 -3.85 -21.41 -9.36
C VAL A 360 -5.14 -22.05 -8.86
N LYS A 361 -5.98 -21.26 -8.19
CA LYS A 361 -7.39 -21.59 -7.95
C LYS A 361 -8.26 -20.71 -8.85
N TYR A 362 -8.81 -21.26 -9.92
CA TYR A 362 -9.71 -20.53 -10.83
C TYR A 362 -11.15 -21.00 -10.65
N VAL A 363 -12.04 -20.08 -10.29
CA VAL A 363 -13.47 -20.35 -10.16
C VAL A 363 -14.21 -19.65 -11.30
N GLY A 364 -14.36 -20.36 -12.41
CA GLY A 364 -15.11 -19.91 -13.59
C GLY A 364 -15.55 -21.06 -14.48
N THR A 365 -16.16 -20.71 -15.61
CA THR A 365 -16.65 -21.66 -16.63
C THR A 365 -15.96 -21.48 -17.98
N ARG A 366 -15.14 -20.43 -18.14
CA ARG A 366 -14.43 -20.13 -19.38
C ARG A 366 -13.04 -20.76 -19.39
N TYR A 367 -12.50 -20.96 -20.59
CA TYR A 367 -11.12 -21.31 -20.80
C TYR A 367 -10.27 -20.05 -20.91
N LEU A 368 -9.18 -19.97 -20.15
CA LEU A 368 -8.25 -18.86 -20.15
C LEU A 368 -6.87 -19.37 -20.58
N ASP A 369 -6.32 -18.79 -21.65
CA ASP A 369 -4.92 -18.98 -22.00
C ASP A 369 -4.11 -17.87 -21.32
N TRP A 370 -3.21 -18.26 -20.42
CA TRP A 370 -2.26 -17.39 -19.72
C TRP A 370 -0.93 -17.37 -20.47
N SER A 371 -1.03 -17.28 -21.79
CA SER A 371 0.06 -16.94 -22.69
C SER A 371 -0.44 -15.95 -23.73
N LYS A 372 0.49 -15.17 -24.27
CA LYS A 372 0.21 -14.17 -25.31
C LYS A 372 1.47 -13.95 -26.14
N ASP A 373 1.30 -13.81 -27.45
CA ASP A 373 2.38 -13.52 -28.39
C ASP A 373 3.57 -14.50 -28.25
N GLY A 374 3.28 -15.78 -28.04
CA GLY A 374 4.28 -16.84 -27.90
C GLY A 374 4.99 -16.89 -26.54
N ARG A 375 4.50 -16.16 -25.53
CA ARG A 375 5.10 -16.11 -24.19
C ARG A 375 4.07 -16.42 -23.11
N GLY A 376 4.41 -17.31 -22.19
CA GLY A 376 3.60 -17.68 -21.02
C GLY A 376 4.25 -17.30 -19.70
N ASN A 377 4.07 -18.13 -18.67
CA ASN A 377 4.57 -17.96 -17.32
C ASN A 377 5.53 -19.11 -16.95
N PHE A 378 6.36 -18.89 -15.93
CA PHE A 378 7.18 -19.92 -15.32
C PHE A 378 6.42 -20.64 -14.20
N TRP A 379 6.51 -21.97 -14.16
CA TRP A 379 5.86 -22.83 -13.19
C TRP A 379 6.87 -23.82 -12.62
N SER A 380 7.17 -23.73 -11.33
CA SER A 380 8.24 -24.55 -10.71
C SER A 380 7.94 -26.06 -10.69
N ASP A 381 6.69 -26.44 -10.87
CA ASP A 381 6.19 -27.81 -10.88
C ASP A 381 5.86 -28.31 -12.31
N ASN A 382 6.20 -27.55 -13.36
CA ASN A 382 6.05 -28.01 -14.74
C ASN A 382 7.12 -29.07 -15.07
N PRO A 383 6.72 -30.32 -15.39
CA PRO A 383 7.67 -31.39 -15.70
C PRO A 383 8.10 -31.41 -17.17
N ALA A 384 7.59 -30.50 -18.00
CA ALA A 384 7.86 -30.47 -19.43
C ALA A 384 9.32 -30.10 -19.73
N PHE A 385 9.82 -30.62 -20.86
CA PHE A 385 11.15 -30.33 -21.37
C PHE A 385 11.08 -29.26 -22.47
N ASP A 386 12.22 -28.63 -22.70
CA ASP A 386 12.49 -27.79 -23.86
C ASP A 386 13.58 -28.49 -24.68
N LEU A 387 13.17 -29.25 -25.70
CA LEU A 387 14.08 -30.01 -26.56
C LEU A 387 14.69 -29.16 -27.66
N ASN A 388 14.07 -28.02 -27.99
CA ASN A 388 14.49 -27.16 -29.08
C ASN A 388 15.42 -26.02 -28.62
N GLY A 389 15.49 -25.75 -27.31
CA GLY A 389 16.35 -24.77 -26.66
C GLY A 389 15.88 -23.31 -26.76
N ASP A 390 14.61 -23.05 -27.05
CA ASP A 390 14.05 -21.71 -27.21
C ASP A 390 13.63 -21.03 -25.89
N GLY A 391 13.74 -21.75 -24.76
CA GLY A 391 13.38 -21.28 -23.43
C GLY A 391 11.89 -21.42 -23.09
N ILE A 392 11.11 -22.08 -23.95
CA ILE A 392 9.69 -22.40 -23.78
C ILE A 392 9.53 -23.92 -23.70
N ALA A 393 8.67 -24.41 -22.80
CA ALA A 393 8.38 -25.83 -22.71
C ALA A 393 7.63 -26.33 -23.95
N ASP A 394 8.03 -27.50 -24.47
CA ASP A 394 7.40 -28.13 -25.64
C ASP A 394 5.95 -28.59 -25.39
N ALA A 395 5.49 -28.57 -24.14
CA ALA A 395 4.15 -28.97 -23.75
C ALA A 395 3.45 -27.88 -22.93
N ALA A 396 2.17 -27.65 -23.24
CA ALA A 396 1.32 -26.73 -22.50
C ALA A 396 1.13 -27.17 -21.04
N TYR A 397 1.18 -26.22 -20.11
CA TYR A 397 0.97 -26.44 -18.69
C TYR A 397 -0.48 -26.11 -18.30
N ARG A 398 -1.03 -26.84 -17.32
CA ARG A 398 -2.40 -26.65 -16.80
C ARG A 398 -2.37 -26.63 -15.28
N PRO A 399 -2.46 -25.44 -14.64
CA PRO A 399 -2.40 -25.33 -13.18
C PRO A 399 -3.68 -25.79 -12.47
N ASN A 400 -4.77 -26.04 -13.20
CA ASN A 400 -5.99 -26.61 -12.65
C ASN A 400 -6.72 -27.49 -13.68
N ASP A 401 -7.47 -28.45 -13.16
CA ASP A 401 -8.31 -29.36 -13.93
C ASP A 401 -9.74 -29.46 -13.34
N ILE A 402 -10.59 -30.31 -13.93
CA ILE A 402 -11.99 -30.45 -13.46
C ILE A 402 -12.05 -31.18 -12.11
N ILE A 403 -11.07 -32.04 -11.85
CA ILE A 403 -10.96 -32.77 -10.59
C ILE A 403 -10.65 -31.79 -9.47
N ASP A 404 -9.78 -30.81 -9.70
CA ASP A 404 -9.48 -29.77 -8.72
C ASP A 404 -10.74 -29.00 -8.33
N LYS A 405 -11.63 -28.71 -9.29
CA LYS A 405 -12.94 -28.09 -9.02
C LYS A 405 -13.83 -28.99 -8.15
N VAL A 406 -13.89 -30.28 -8.46
CA VAL A 406 -14.63 -31.26 -7.62
C VAL A 406 -14.05 -31.32 -6.21
N LEU A 407 -12.71 -31.36 -6.08
CA LEU A 407 -12.01 -31.39 -4.80
C LEU A 407 -12.22 -30.11 -3.99
N TRP A 408 -12.42 -28.96 -4.64
CA TRP A 408 -12.80 -27.73 -3.95
C TRP A 408 -14.24 -27.76 -3.45
N THR A 409 -15.17 -28.33 -4.20
CA THR A 409 -16.59 -28.44 -3.79
C THR A 409 -16.87 -29.57 -2.81
N ALA A 410 -16.09 -30.65 -2.85
CA ALA A 410 -16.24 -31.85 -2.03
C ALA A 410 -14.84 -32.29 -1.54
N PRO A 411 -14.29 -31.66 -0.48
CA PRO A 411 -12.95 -31.96 0.02
C PRO A 411 -12.76 -33.43 0.43
N GLU A 412 -13.83 -34.13 0.81
CA GLU A 412 -13.83 -35.55 1.18
C GLU A 412 -13.44 -36.44 -0.01
N ALA A 413 -13.69 -35.99 -1.24
CA ALA A 413 -13.31 -36.70 -2.46
C ALA A 413 -11.78 -36.77 -2.66
N LYS A 414 -10.97 -36.10 -1.82
CA LYS A 414 -9.51 -36.23 -1.82
C LYS A 414 -9.03 -37.67 -1.70
N VAL A 415 -9.80 -38.54 -1.03
CA VAL A 415 -9.47 -39.98 -0.92
C VAL A 415 -9.49 -40.71 -2.28
N LEU A 416 -10.15 -40.14 -3.29
CA LEU A 416 -10.32 -40.72 -4.61
C LEU A 416 -9.30 -40.20 -5.64
N VAL A 417 -8.42 -39.27 -5.27
CA VAL A 417 -7.50 -38.58 -6.22
C VAL A 417 -6.60 -39.56 -6.97
N ASN A 418 -6.17 -40.64 -6.30
CA ASN A 418 -5.33 -41.68 -6.90
C ASN A 418 -6.14 -42.84 -7.51
N SER A 419 -7.47 -42.72 -7.59
CA SER A 419 -8.31 -43.77 -8.16
C SER A 419 -8.15 -43.84 -9.70
N PRO A 420 -8.31 -45.03 -10.30
CA PRO A 420 -8.29 -45.19 -11.75
C PRO A 420 -9.30 -44.30 -12.49
N ALA A 421 -10.47 -44.04 -11.89
CA ALA A 421 -11.49 -43.18 -12.48
C ALA A 421 -11.00 -41.73 -12.63
N VAL A 422 -10.32 -41.19 -11.62
CA VAL A 422 -9.73 -39.84 -11.67
C VAL A 422 -8.60 -39.78 -12.70
N GLN A 423 -7.76 -40.82 -12.80
CA GLN A 423 -6.71 -40.88 -13.81
C GLN A 423 -7.27 -40.91 -15.24
N ILE A 424 -8.34 -41.68 -15.49
CA ILE A 424 -9.03 -41.73 -16.79
C ILE A 424 -9.61 -40.36 -17.15
N ILE A 425 -10.23 -39.66 -16.18
CA ILE A 425 -10.75 -38.32 -16.40
C ILE A 425 -9.60 -37.38 -16.78
N ARG A 426 -8.51 -37.33 -16.01
CA ARG A 426 -7.32 -36.50 -16.29
C ARG A 426 -6.73 -36.78 -17.68
N TRP A 427 -6.58 -38.06 -18.03
CA TRP A 427 -6.13 -38.46 -19.37
C TRP A 427 -7.07 -37.97 -20.47
N ALA A 428 -8.39 -38.11 -20.26
CA ALA A 428 -9.39 -37.62 -21.21
C ALA A 428 -9.35 -36.09 -21.35
N GLN A 429 -9.11 -35.33 -20.26
CA GLN A 429 -8.97 -33.87 -20.35
C GLN A 429 -7.73 -33.46 -21.14
N ALA A 430 -6.62 -34.18 -20.96
CA ALA A 430 -5.39 -33.94 -21.71
C ALA A 430 -5.59 -34.20 -23.21
N ARG A 431 -6.42 -35.19 -23.58
CA ARG A 431 -6.64 -35.57 -24.98
C ARG A 431 -7.77 -34.80 -25.67
N PHE A 432 -8.79 -34.37 -24.92
CA PHE A 432 -9.97 -33.69 -25.45
C PHE A 432 -10.30 -32.39 -24.68
N PRO A 433 -9.47 -31.34 -24.78
CA PRO A 433 -9.62 -30.13 -23.98
C PRO A 433 -10.95 -29.38 -24.23
N ALA A 434 -11.50 -29.50 -25.46
CA ALA A 434 -12.72 -28.81 -25.88
C ALA A 434 -14.03 -29.38 -25.28
N LEU A 435 -13.98 -30.54 -24.63
CA LEU A 435 -15.17 -31.25 -24.13
C LEU A 435 -15.51 -30.97 -22.66
N LEU A 436 -14.71 -30.15 -21.95
CA LEU A 436 -14.83 -29.98 -20.50
C LEU A 436 -14.93 -28.50 -20.06
N PRO A 437 -15.65 -28.20 -18.97
CA PRO A 437 -15.99 -26.84 -18.57
C PRO A 437 -14.82 -26.07 -17.96
N GLY A 438 -14.30 -25.09 -18.71
CA GLY A 438 -13.42 -24.02 -18.24
C GLY A 438 -12.09 -24.47 -17.61
N GLY A 439 -11.20 -23.50 -17.35
CA GLY A 439 -9.89 -23.78 -16.77
C GLY A 439 -8.82 -22.80 -17.24
N VAL A 440 -7.65 -22.88 -16.62
CA VAL A 440 -6.47 -22.12 -17.04
C VAL A 440 -5.52 -23.07 -17.78
N VAL A 441 -5.00 -22.60 -18.91
CA VAL A 441 -3.87 -23.22 -19.61
C VAL A 441 -2.78 -22.18 -19.75
N ASP A 442 -1.55 -22.63 -19.87
CA ASP A 442 -0.45 -21.85 -20.41
C ASP A 442 0.10 -22.63 -21.62
N THR A 443 -0.09 -22.10 -22.82
CA THR A 443 0.38 -22.78 -24.04
C THR A 443 1.85 -22.53 -24.36
N HIS A 444 2.50 -21.58 -23.69
CA HIS A 444 3.92 -21.26 -23.88
C HIS A 444 4.66 -21.13 -22.54
N PRO A 445 4.70 -22.18 -21.70
CA PRO A 445 5.30 -22.10 -20.37
C PRO A 445 6.79 -21.77 -20.47
N LEU A 446 7.26 -20.84 -19.65
CA LEU A 446 8.68 -20.47 -19.60
C LEU A 446 9.50 -21.52 -18.86
N MET A 447 10.72 -21.77 -19.33
CA MET A 447 11.68 -22.69 -18.68
C MET A 447 12.48 -22.04 -17.54
N ALA A 448 12.49 -20.70 -17.47
CA ALA A 448 13.15 -19.96 -16.41
C ALA A 448 12.27 -18.82 -15.87
N PRO A 449 12.33 -18.52 -14.56
CA PRO A 449 11.59 -17.42 -13.97
C PRO A 449 12.16 -16.06 -14.45
N PRO A 450 11.34 -15.00 -14.52
CA PRO A 450 11.83 -13.63 -14.69
C PRO A 450 12.81 -13.25 -13.56
N SER A 451 13.83 -12.46 -13.91
CA SER A 451 14.77 -11.89 -12.94
C SER A 451 14.05 -10.95 -11.97
N LEU A 452 14.42 -10.98 -10.70
CA LEU A 452 13.96 -9.95 -9.74
C LEU A 452 14.54 -8.59 -10.15
N PRO A 453 13.76 -7.51 -10.08
CA PRO A 453 14.34 -6.17 -10.00
C PRO A 453 15.28 -6.12 -8.79
N ALA A 454 16.45 -5.49 -8.93
CA ALA A 454 17.37 -5.34 -7.80
C ALA A 454 16.69 -4.51 -6.69
N HIS A 455 16.41 -5.13 -5.54
CA HIS A 455 15.88 -4.41 -4.38
C HIS A 455 17.05 -3.89 -3.52
N PRO A 456 17.00 -2.63 -3.03
CA PRO A 456 18.03 -2.07 -2.15
C PRO A 456 18.27 -2.84 -0.84
N HIS A 457 17.39 -3.79 -0.49
CA HIS A 457 17.42 -4.53 0.78
C HIS A 457 17.95 -5.96 0.67
N ASP A 458 18.26 -6.46 -0.54
CA ASP A 458 18.81 -7.82 -0.73
C ASP A 458 20.30 -7.93 -0.33
N GLU A 459 20.96 -6.82 0.07
CA GLU A 459 22.34 -6.84 0.59
C GLU A 459 22.45 -7.24 2.09
N GLY A 460 21.33 -7.49 2.78
CA GLY A 460 21.31 -7.68 4.24
C GLY A 460 21.10 -9.10 4.77
N ALA A 461 20.76 -10.09 3.94
CA ALA A 461 20.57 -11.46 4.39
C ALA A 461 21.90 -12.23 4.35
N LEU A 462 22.72 -12.02 5.39
CA LEU A 462 23.86 -12.91 5.71
C LEU A 462 23.35 -14.26 6.24
N PRO A 463 24.15 -15.34 6.06
CA PRO A 463 23.69 -16.71 5.75
C PRO A 463 22.93 -17.45 6.84
#